data_AF-A0A7Z2PT12-F1
#
_entry.id   AF-A0A7Z2PT12-F1
#
_cell.length_a   1.000
_cell.length_b   1.000
_cell.length_c   1.000
_cell.angle_alpha   90.00
_cell.angle_beta   90.00
_cell.angle_gamma   90.00
#
_symmetry.space_group_name_H-M   'P 1'
#
loop_
_entity.id
_entity.type
_entity.pdbx_description
1 polymer ?
#
loop_
_entity_poly.entity_id
_entity_poly.type
_entity_poly.pdbx_seq_one_letter_code
_entity_poly.pdbx_strand_id
1 'polypeptide(L)'
;MFGRRTTFGTNQQSFAEFKETMRPAPDADGVTRVFPKELWDDPKIGKFLREVGFAPDDARNILPTADDYIALFAAAKQRLDQRTEAFNRDMTTRYGYCRAVPFLVIDHTIWDGEHGAFLYAQMNLIGYDDWNVLMLAADVRTKEACELAGHPGTVPAVTEVMTRRVIEWKRRHDAALEAFGITATGGRGITRERYEAEQDALRREIVDNVGWMKPRIISELLRIQA
;
A
#
# COMPACT_ATOMS: atom_id res chain seq x y z
N MET A 1 -9.79 36.17 -0.29
CA MET A 1 -9.42 35.80 1.09
C MET A 1 -8.84 34.40 1.08
N PHE A 2 -7.76 34.23 1.85
CA PHE A 2 -6.76 33.16 1.75
C PHE A 2 -7.31 31.73 1.91
N GLY A 3 -6.69 30.81 1.17
CA GLY A 3 -7.04 29.40 1.10
C GLY A 3 -6.94 28.67 2.43
N ARG A 4 -7.92 27.79 2.66
CA ARG A 4 -7.86 26.72 3.66
C ARG A 4 -6.65 25.85 3.34
N ARG A 5 -5.60 25.95 4.17
CA ARG A 5 -4.66 24.85 4.36
C ARG A 5 -5.46 23.71 4.96
N THR A 6 -5.66 22.64 4.20
CA THR A 6 -6.13 21.37 4.76
C THR A 6 -4.97 20.85 5.61
N THR A 7 -5.07 21.08 6.92
CA THR A 7 -4.20 20.47 7.92
C THR A 7 -4.36 18.97 7.87
N PHE A 8 -3.27 18.30 7.48
CA PHE A 8 -3.04 16.87 7.65
C PHE A 8 -3.04 16.50 9.14
N GLY A 9 -3.51 15.28 9.44
CA GLY A 9 -3.25 14.58 10.70
C GLY A 9 -4.29 14.81 11.78
N THR A 10 -5.37 14.01 11.79
CA THR A 10 -6.10 13.67 13.04
C THR A 10 -7.07 12.51 12.85
N ASN A 11 -6.62 11.39 12.26
CA ASN A 11 -7.29 10.11 12.49
C ASN A 11 -6.25 9.10 13.00
N GLN A 12 -5.81 9.33 14.24
CA GLN A 12 -5.03 8.38 15.05
C GLN A 12 -5.85 7.14 15.45
N GLN A 13 -7.17 7.15 15.28
CA GLN A 13 -8.07 6.14 15.82
C GLN A 13 -7.95 4.78 15.12
N SER A 14 -7.82 4.72 13.78
CA SER A 14 -7.67 3.43 13.09
C SER A 14 -6.32 2.76 13.35
N PHE A 15 -5.25 3.55 13.54
CA PHE A 15 -3.91 3.06 13.87
C PHE A 15 -3.76 2.64 15.35
N ALA A 16 -4.50 3.29 16.26
CA ALA A 16 -4.49 2.97 17.68
C ALA A 16 -5.21 1.65 17.98
N GLU A 17 -6.37 1.41 17.36
CA GLU A 17 -7.11 0.14 17.49
C GLU A 17 -6.35 -1.05 16.85
N PHE A 18 -5.58 -0.78 15.79
CA PHE A 18 -4.67 -1.77 15.19
C PHE A 18 -3.41 -2.04 16.04
N LYS A 19 -2.94 -1.05 16.81
CA LYS A 19 -1.85 -1.21 17.79
C LYS A 19 -2.25 -2.12 18.96
N GLU A 20 -3.53 -2.12 19.34
CA GLU A 20 -4.01 -2.79 20.56
C GLU A 20 -4.33 -4.28 20.34
N THR A 21 -4.63 -4.69 19.11
CA THR A 21 -5.21 -6.03 18.87
C THR A 21 -4.24 -7.13 18.49
N MET A 22 -3.01 -6.87 17.99
CA MET A 22 -2.29 -7.93 17.26
C MET A 22 -0.76 -7.84 17.17
N ARG A 23 0.00 -7.50 18.23
CA ARG A 23 1.48 -7.64 18.16
C ARG A 23 2.14 -8.16 19.44
N PRO A 24 3.11 -9.08 19.33
CA PRO A 24 4.05 -9.36 20.42
C PRO A 24 4.70 -8.06 20.91
N ALA A 25 4.98 -7.95 22.20
CA ALA A 25 5.77 -6.85 22.73
C ALA A 25 7.18 -6.88 22.10
N PRO A 26 7.83 -5.72 21.88
CA PRO A 26 9.23 -5.69 21.45
C PRO A 26 10.13 -6.41 22.45
N ASP A 27 11.19 -7.06 21.95
CA ASP A 27 12.24 -7.64 22.79
C ASP A 27 13.03 -6.54 23.52
N ALA A 28 13.93 -6.92 24.44
CA ALA A 28 14.77 -5.98 25.20
C ALA A 28 15.66 -5.06 24.33
N ASP A 29 15.90 -5.43 23.07
CA ASP A 29 16.63 -4.61 22.08
C ASP A 29 15.71 -3.67 21.27
N GLY A 30 14.41 -3.63 21.58
CA GLY A 30 13.42 -2.79 20.93
C GLY A 30 12.90 -3.34 19.60
N VAL A 31 13.35 -4.53 19.16
CA VAL A 31 12.90 -5.16 17.92
C VAL A 31 11.70 -6.07 18.19
N THR A 32 10.64 -5.93 17.40
CA THR A 32 9.48 -6.84 17.48
C THR A 32 9.75 -8.08 16.63
N ARG A 33 9.69 -9.27 17.24
CA ARG A 33 9.93 -10.54 16.53
C ARG A 33 8.70 -11.47 16.56
N VAL A 34 8.59 -12.35 15.56
CA VAL A 34 7.59 -13.45 15.55
C VAL A 34 7.89 -14.45 16.67
N PHE A 35 9.17 -14.82 16.78
CA PHE A 35 9.72 -15.58 17.89
C PHE A 35 10.66 -14.67 18.69
N PRO A 36 10.23 -14.17 19.86
CA PRO A 36 11.05 -13.36 20.77
C PRO A 36 12.36 -14.03 21.11
N LYS A 37 13.43 -13.25 21.33
CA LYS A 37 14.77 -13.75 21.67
C LYS A 37 14.77 -14.75 22.82
N GLU A 38 13.91 -14.55 23.81
CA GLU A 38 13.81 -15.40 24.99
C GLU A 38 13.40 -16.85 24.63
N LEU A 39 12.62 -17.05 23.57
CA LEU A 39 12.26 -18.40 23.09
C LEU A 39 13.44 -19.15 22.46
N TRP A 40 14.45 -18.43 21.99
CA TRP A 40 15.66 -19.03 21.39
C TRP A 40 16.64 -19.55 22.44
N ASP A 41 16.54 -19.05 23.67
CA ASP A 41 17.32 -19.50 24.82
C ASP A 41 16.70 -20.74 25.49
N ASP A 42 15.43 -21.06 25.21
CA ASP A 42 14.82 -22.31 25.66
C ASP A 42 15.50 -23.51 24.96
N PRO A 43 16.04 -24.48 25.72
CA PRO A 43 16.81 -25.59 25.16
C PRO A 43 16.03 -26.51 24.21
N LYS A 44 14.69 -26.56 24.33
CA LYS A 44 13.83 -27.39 23.49
C LYS A 44 13.31 -26.58 22.30
N ILE A 45 12.75 -25.40 22.55
CA ILE A 45 12.13 -24.56 21.54
C ILE A 45 13.19 -23.95 20.62
N GLY A 46 14.24 -23.36 21.18
CA GLY A 46 15.34 -22.77 20.40
C GLY A 46 16.08 -23.82 19.55
N LYS A 47 16.26 -25.03 20.07
CA LYS A 47 16.84 -26.15 19.30
C LYS A 47 15.93 -26.54 18.13
N PHE A 48 14.63 -26.72 18.37
CA PHE A 48 13.67 -27.05 17.33
C PHE A 48 13.62 -25.99 16.23
N LEU A 49 13.55 -24.70 16.59
CA LEU A 49 13.52 -23.59 15.62
C LEU A 49 14.77 -23.56 14.72
N ARG A 50 15.95 -23.87 15.27
CA ARG A 50 17.19 -23.99 14.48
C ARG A 50 17.18 -25.22 13.59
N GLU A 51 16.67 -26.36 14.08
CA GLU A 51 16.57 -27.60 13.31
C GLU A 51 15.63 -27.48 12.10
N VAL A 52 14.55 -26.70 12.22
CA VAL A 52 13.65 -26.37 11.10
C VAL A 52 14.13 -25.19 10.25
N GLY A 53 15.37 -24.72 10.46
CA GLY A 53 16.04 -23.76 9.58
C GLY A 53 15.71 -22.28 9.82
N PHE A 54 15.14 -21.93 10.98
CA PHE A 54 14.94 -20.53 11.37
C PHE A 54 16.16 -20.00 12.15
N ALA A 55 16.35 -18.68 12.12
CA ALA A 55 17.36 -17.98 12.89
C ALA A 55 16.75 -16.81 13.68
N PRO A 56 17.29 -16.46 14.85
CA PRO A 56 16.74 -15.41 15.72
C PRO A 56 16.68 -14.03 15.06
N ASP A 57 17.70 -13.69 14.26
CA ASP A 57 17.79 -12.42 13.53
C ASP A 57 17.51 -12.57 12.03
N ASP A 58 16.79 -13.63 11.64
CA ASP A 58 16.27 -13.74 10.28
C ASP A 58 15.35 -12.54 9.98
N ALA A 59 15.50 -11.90 8.83
CA ALA A 59 14.63 -10.80 8.42
C ALA A 59 13.13 -11.20 8.45
N ARG A 60 12.84 -12.49 8.23
CA ARG A 60 11.48 -13.06 8.31
C ARG A 60 10.96 -13.18 9.74
N ASN A 61 11.85 -13.14 10.73
CA ASN A 61 11.49 -13.12 12.15
C ASN A 61 11.25 -11.69 12.65
N ILE A 62 11.65 -10.65 11.91
CA ILE A 62 11.47 -9.25 12.31
C ILE A 62 10.14 -8.74 11.77
N LEU A 63 9.28 -8.26 12.66
CA LEU A 63 7.99 -7.68 12.31
C LEU A 63 8.11 -6.15 12.20
N PRO A 64 7.75 -5.55 11.05
CA PRO A 64 7.71 -4.11 10.92
C PRO A 64 6.72 -3.49 11.91
N THR A 65 7.17 -2.48 12.64
CA THR A 65 6.37 -1.72 13.61
C THR A 65 5.42 -0.74 12.92
N ALA A 66 4.50 -0.14 13.68
CA ALA A 66 3.66 0.94 13.18
C ALA A 66 4.50 2.13 12.69
N ASP A 67 5.57 2.46 13.42
CA ASP A 67 6.45 3.58 13.11
C ASP A 67 7.28 3.30 11.84
N ASP A 68 7.64 2.03 11.58
CA ASP A 68 8.30 1.63 10.33
C ASP A 68 7.40 1.88 9.11
N TYR A 69 6.11 1.55 9.21
CA TYR A 69 5.15 1.83 8.13
C TYR A 69 4.95 3.34 7.96
N ILE A 70 4.87 4.11 9.04
CA ILE A 70 4.79 5.59 8.97
C ILE A 70 6.00 6.16 8.24
N ALA A 71 7.21 5.72 8.59
CA ALA A 71 8.44 6.15 7.94
C ALA A 71 8.47 5.75 6.45
N LEU A 72 8.04 4.52 6.14
CA LEU A 72 7.95 4.01 4.77
C LEU A 72 7.02 4.85 3.90
N PHE A 73 5.81 5.16 4.40
CA PHE A 73 4.84 6.00 3.69
C PHE A 73 5.30 7.45 3.56
N ALA A 74 5.94 8.01 4.59
CA ALA A 74 6.53 9.36 4.54
C ALA A 74 7.61 9.45 3.46
N ALA A 75 8.52 8.47 3.40
CA ALA A 75 9.55 8.40 2.37
C ALA A 75 8.95 8.21 0.97
N ALA A 76 7.91 7.36 0.84
CA ALA A 76 7.24 7.15 -0.43
C ALA A 76 6.50 8.40 -0.93
N LYS A 77 5.87 9.13 -0.02
CA LYS A 77 5.26 10.43 -0.31
C LYS A 77 6.31 11.44 -0.77
N GLN A 78 7.44 11.52 -0.09
CA GLN A 78 8.53 12.40 -0.50
C GLN A 78 9.05 12.06 -1.91
N ARG A 79 9.18 10.77 -2.25
CA ARG A 79 9.53 10.35 -3.62
C ARG A 79 8.47 10.78 -4.64
N LEU A 80 7.19 10.66 -4.32
CA LEU A 80 6.11 11.15 -5.19
C LEU A 80 6.16 12.66 -5.39
N ASP A 81 6.41 13.43 -4.33
CA ASP A 81 6.52 14.90 -4.41
C ASP A 81 7.72 15.28 -5.31
N GLN A 82 8.88 14.61 -5.16
CA GLN A 82 10.04 14.79 -6.04
C GLN A 82 9.76 14.43 -7.51
N ARG A 83 9.07 13.32 -7.78
CA ARG A 83 8.66 12.94 -9.15
C ARG A 83 7.69 13.95 -9.75
N THR A 84 6.77 14.48 -8.94
CA THR A 84 5.81 15.52 -9.35
C THR A 84 6.54 16.81 -9.73
N GLU A 85 7.52 17.23 -8.93
CA GLU A 85 8.36 18.39 -9.25
C GLU A 85 9.19 18.17 -10.52
N ALA A 86 9.80 17.00 -10.68
CA ALA A 86 10.55 16.66 -11.88
C ALA A 86 9.68 16.71 -13.14
N PHE A 87 8.51 16.05 -13.09
CA PHE A 87 7.53 16.09 -14.17
C PHE A 87 7.14 17.53 -14.53
N ASN A 88 6.85 18.37 -13.54
CA ASN A 88 6.47 19.76 -13.77
C ASN A 88 7.61 20.59 -14.37
N ARG A 89 8.87 20.37 -13.95
CA ARG A 89 10.03 21.05 -14.54
C ARG A 89 10.22 20.67 -16.01
N ASP A 90 10.14 19.38 -16.32
CA ASP A 90 10.33 18.88 -17.68
C ASP A 90 9.22 19.40 -18.60
N MET A 91 7.96 19.34 -18.15
CA MET A 91 6.82 19.85 -18.91
C MET A 91 6.83 21.38 -19.03
N THR A 92 7.26 22.11 -18.01
CA THR A 92 7.43 23.57 -18.09
C THR A 92 8.52 23.96 -19.10
N THR A 93 9.60 23.19 -19.18
CA THR A 93 10.65 23.40 -20.19
C THR A 93 10.11 23.24 -21.61
N ARG A 94 9.19 22.28 -21.81
CA ARG A 94 8.60 21.98 -23.13
C ARG A 94 7.44 22.90 -23.52
N TYR A 95 6.60 23.28 -22.57
CA TYR A 95 5.32 23.97 -22.83
C TYR A 95 5.24 25.37 -22.21
N GLY A 96 6.32 25.85 -21.58
CA GLY A 96 6.42 27.16 -20.93
C GLY A 96 5.72 27.27 -19.56
N TYR A 97 4.78 26.37 -19.27
CA TYR A 97 4.08 26.28 -18.00
C TYR A 97 3.49 24.89 -17.81
N CYS A 98 3.66 24.30 -16.63
CA CYS A 98 2.93 23.09 -16.23
C CYS A 98 2.69 23.07 -14.71
N ARG A 99 1.47 22.71 -14.32
CA ARG A 99 1.12 22.38 -12.95
C ARG A 99 0.28 21.10 -12.92
N ALA A 100 0.96 19.97 -13.03
CA ALA A 100 0.40 18.66 -12.80
C ALA A 100 0.43 18.28 -11.31
N VAL A 101 -0.58 17.53 -10.89
CA VAL A 101 -0.77 17.01 -9.54
C VAL A 101 -1.12 15.52 -9.59
N PRO A 102 -0.70 14.73 -8.60
CA PRO A 102 -0.97 13.31 -8.57
C PRO A 102 -2.44 13.02 -8.21
N PHE A 103 -3.01 12.04 -8.90
CA PHE A 103 -4.28 11.40 -8.60
C PHE A 103 -4.01 9.92 -8.27
N LEU A 104 -4.50 9.46 -7.12
CA LEU A 104 -4.36 8.06 -6.70
C LEU A 104 -5.56 7.26 -7.17
N VAL A 105 -5.34 6.13 -7.85
CA VAL A 105 -6.43 5.26 -8.32
C VAL A 105 -7.06 4.50 -7.15
N ILE A 106 -6.24 3.87 -6.32
CA ILE A 106 -6.61 3.47 -4.96
C ILE A 106 -6.29 4.67 -4.08
N ASP A 107 -7.32 5.41 -3.68
CA ASP A 107 -7.14 6.66 -2.96
C ASP A 107 -6.89 6.47 -1.46
N HIS A 108 -6.47 7.55 -0.82
CA HIS A 108 -6.09 7.59 0.60
C HIS A 108 -7.17 7.06 1.54
N THR A 109 -8.47 7.20 1.23
CA THR A 109 -9.54 6.68 2.09
C THR A 109 -9.52 5.16 2.20
N ILE A 110 -8.99 4.46 1.19
CA ILE A 110 -8.81 3.01 1.21
C ILE A 110 -7.50 2.63 1.91
N TRP A 111 -6.43 3.39 1.65
CA TRP A 111 -5.12 3.16 2.29
C TRP A 111 -5.11 3.44 3.79
N ASP A 112 -5.85 4.46 4.23
CA ASP A 112 -5.96 4.86 5.64
C ASP A 112 -7.14 4.15 6.35
N GLY A 113 -7.98 3.48 5.57
CA GLY A 113 -9.16 2.77 6.03
C GLY A 113 -8.90 1.31 6.45
N GLU A 114 -10.00 0.59 6.70
CA GLU A 114 -10.01 -0.78 7.22
C GLU A 114 -9.15 -1.78 6.41
N HIS A 115 -9.02 -1.56 5.10
CA HIS A 115 -8.34 -2.50 4.22
C HIS A 115 -6.90 -2.07 3.86
N GLY A 116 -6.42 -0.95 4.39
CA GLY A 116 -5.07 -0.45 4.12
C GLY A 116 -3.98 -1.45 4.51
N ALA A 117 -4.10 -2.05 5.70
CA ALA A 117 -3.13 -3.02 6.21
C ALA A 117 -2.97 -4.25 5.32
N PHE A 118 -4.05 -4.70 4.67
CA PHE A 118 -3.95 -5.77 3.68
C PHE A 118 -3.05 -5.34 2.50
N LEU A 119 -3.19 -4.12 2.00
CA LEU A 119 -2.39 -3.64 0.87
C LEU A 119 -0.91 -3.46 1.23
N TYR A 120 -0.58 -2.80 2.35
CA TYR A 120 0.82 -2.49 2.66
C TYR A 120 1.54 -3.59 3.45
N ALA A 121 0.86 -4.30 4.36
CA ALA A 121 1.52 -5.30 5.20
C ALA A 121 1.50 -6.69 4.56
N GLN A 122 0.40 -7.08 3.91
CA GLN A 122 0.26 -8.40 3.30
C GLN A 122 0.67 -8.40 1.83
N MET A 123 0.23 -7.41 1.04
CA MET A 123 0.60 -7.34 -0.37
C MET A 123 1.93 -6.61 -0.62
N ASN A 124 2.52 -5.98 0.40
CA ASN A 124 3.75 -5.17 0.32
C ASN A 124 3.67 -4.08 -0.79
N LEU A 125 2.49 -3.48 -0.95
CA LEU A 125 2.22 -2.42 -1.92
C LEU A 125 2.26 -1.05 -1.24
N ILE A 126 2.79 -0.05 -1.93
CA ILE A 126 2.87 1.32 -1.44
C ILE A 126 2.04 2.23 -2.35
N GLY A 127 1.06 2.92 -1.75
CA GLY A 127 0.07 3.72 -2.48
C GLY A 127 0.61 4.92 -3.23
N TYR A 128 1.81 5.40 -2.88
CA TYR A 128 2.47 6.53 -3.56
C TYR A 128 3.43 6.10 -4.68
N ASP A 129 3.53 4.80 -4.99
CA ASP A 129 4.36 4.33 -6.10
C ASP A 129 3.68 4.54 -7.46
N ASP A 130 4.48 4.58 -8.53
CA ASP A 130 4.02 4.97 -9.87
C ASP A 130 2.88 4.11 -10.40
N TRP A 131 2.80 2.84 -10.01
CA TRP A 131 1.73 1.94 -10.43
C TRP A 131 0.34 2.46 -10.00
N ASN A 132 0.21 3.22 -8.91
CA ASN A 132 -1.06 3.74 -8.39
C ASN A 132 -1.34 5.21 -8.73
N VAL A 133 -0.38 5.91 -9.36
CA VAL A 133 -0.45 7.37 -9.56
C VAL A 133 -0.74 7.75 -11.02
N LEU A 134 -1.61 8.73 -11.23
CA LEU A 134 -1.80 9.46 -12.48
C LEU A 134 -1.39 10.92 -12.32
N MET A 135 -0.65 11.48 -13.27
CA MET A 135 -0.40 12.92 -13.32
C MET A 135 -1.51 13.62 -14.09
N LEU A 136 -2.23 14.53 -13.43
CA LEU A 136 -3.36 15.27 -14.02
C LEU A 136 -3.14 16.78 -13.89
N ALA A 137 -3.72 17.57 -14.77
CA ALA A 137 -3.63 19.02 -14.73
C ALA A 137 -4.36 19.61 -13.52
N ALA A 138 -3.68 20.44 -12.73
CA ALA A 138 -4.28 21.13 -11.58
C ALA A 138 -5.14 22.33 -11.97
N ASP A 139 -4.97 22.85 -13.19
CA ASP A 139 -5.68 24.01 -13.71
C ASP A 139 -5.91 23.91 -15.23
N VAL A 140 -6.82 24.76 -15.73
CA VAL A 140 -7.21 24.81 -17.16
C VAL A 140 -6.02 25.09 -18.06
N ARG A 141 -5.12 26.00 -17.65
CA ARG A 141 -3.93 26.35 -18.42
C ARG A 141 -3.03 25.13 -18.65
N THR A 142 -2.79 24.33 -17.61
CA THR A 142 -2.01 23.10 -17.72
C THR A 142 -2.72 22.07 -18.60
N LYS A 143 -4.05 21.93 -18.46
CA LYS A 143 -4.85 21.01 -19.29
C LYS A 143 -4.68 21.32 -20.78
N GLU A 144 -4.82 22.59 -21.16
CA GLU A 144 -4.72 23.06 -22.55
C GLU A 144 -3.29 23.03 -23.09
N ALA A 145 -2.31 23.46 -22.29
CA ALA A 145 -0.92 23.59 -22.76
C ALA A 145 -0.14 22.27 -22.74
N CYS A 146 -0.42 21.38 -21.79
CA CYS A 146 0.35 20.15 -21.56
C CYS A 146 -0.35 18.86 -22.00
N GLU A 147 -1.53 18.97 -22.64
CA GLU A 147 -2.33 17.82 -23.13
C GLU A 147 -2.65 16.80 -22.03
N LEU A 148 -2.85 17.28 -20.79
CA LEU A 148 -3.22 16.46 -19.64
C LEU A 148 -4.72 16.56 -19.38
N ALA A 149 -5.34 15.48 -18.91
CA ALA A 149 -6.69 15.55 -18.35
C ALA A 149 -6.69 16.38 -17.07
N GLY A 150 -7.74 17.16 -16.84
CA GLY A 150 -7.92 17.95 -15.62
C GLY A 150 -8.15 17.07 -14.41
N HIS A 151 -7.55 17.43 -13.27
CA HIS A 151 -7.72 16.73 -12.01
C HIS A 151 -9.18 16.89 -11.53
N PRO A 152 -9.94 15.79 -11.36
CA PRO A 152 -11.37 15.87 -11.02
C PRO A 152 -11.64 16.21 -9.55
N GLY A 153 -10.59 16.27 -8.72
CA GLY A 153 -10.74 16.22 -7.27
C GLY A 153 -10.97 14.78 -6.84
N THR A 154 -11.83 14.57 -5.86
CA THR A 154 -12.24 13.22 -5.46
C THR A 154 -13.23 12.66 -6.48
N VAL A 155 -13.08 11.38 -6.84
CA VAL A 155 -14.04 10.66 -7.71
C VAL A 155 -14.67 9.51 -6.93
N PRO A 156 -15.79 9.76 -6.22
CA PRO A 156 -16.41 8.75 -5.36
C PRO A 156 -16.73 7.44 -6.08
N ALA A 157 -17.11 7.49 -7.35
CA ALA A 157 -17.39 6.29 -8.15
C ALA A 157 -16.14 5.41 -8.37
N VAL A 158 -14.96 6.01 -8.53
CA VAL A 158 -13.69 5.26 -8.64
C VAL A 158 -13.34 4.66 -7.28
N THR A 159 -13.43 5.46 -6.21
CA THR A 159 -13.24 4.99 -4.83
C THR A 159 -14.13 3.78 -4.53
N GLU A 160 -15.43 3.86 -4.81
CA GLU A 160 -16.38 2.77 -4.52
C GLU A 160 -16.05 1.49 -5.30
N VAL A 161 -15.67 1.61 -6.58
CA VAL A 161 -15.24 0.47 -7.39
C VAL A 161 -13.96 -0.14 -6.81
N MET A 162 -12.98 0.69 -6.42
CA MET A 162 -11.74 0.20 -5.84
C MET A 162 -11.94 -0.43 -4.47
N THR A 163 -12.77 0.14 -3.60
CA THR A 163 -13.12 -0.45 -2.31
C THR A 163 -13.69 -1.86 -2.49
N ARG A 164 -14.67 -2.03 -3.40
CA ARG A 164 -15.23 -3.36 -3.70
C ARG A 164 -14.19 -4.36 -4.20
N ARG A 165 -13.26 -3.93 -5.04
CA ARG A 165 -12.17 -4.79 -5.53
C ARG A 165 -11.21 -5.18 -4.41
N VAL A 166 -10.82 -4.22 -3.56
CA VAL A 166 -9.93 -4.47 -2.42
C VAL A 166 -10.56 -5.44 -1.42
N ILE A 167 -11.86 -5.32 -1.14
CA ILE A 167 -12.60 -6.29 -0.32
C ILE A 167 -12.50 -7.69 -0.92
N GLU A 168 -12.74 -7.84 -2.22
CA GLU A 168 -12.70 -9.14 -2.88
C GLU A 168 -11.28 -9.72 -2.94
N TRP A 169 -10.26 -8.90 -3.18
CA TRP A 169 -8.86 -9.32 -3.11
C TRP A 169 -8.49 -9.79 -1.71
N LYS A 170 -8.86 -9.03 -0.68
CA LYS A 170 -8.63 -9.39 0.71
C LYS A 170 -9.31 -10.72 1.05
N ARG A 171 -10.58 -10.91 0.65
CA ARG A 171 -11.32 -12.14 0.88
C ARG A 171 -10.62 -13.36 0.28
N ARG A 172 -10.07 -13.23 -0.94
CA ARG A 172 -9.31 -14.31 -1.60
C ARG A 172 -7.99 -14.60 -0.89
N HIS A 173 -7.28 -13.57 -0.46
CA HIS A 173 -6.08 -13.72 0.36
C HIS A 173 -6.37 -14.44 1.68
N ASP A 174 -7.40 -14.02 2.41
CA ASP A 174 -7.76 -14.60 3.70
C ASP A 174 -8.12 -16.09 3.56
N ALA A 175 -8.84 -16.47 2.49
CA ALA A 175 -9.15 -17.87 2.19
C ALA A 175 -7.89 -18.70 1.87
N ALA A 176 -6.93 -18.14 1.13
CA ALA A 176 -5.65 -18.79 0.87
C ALA A 176 -4.81 -18.96 2.15
N LEU A 177 -4.80 -17.93 3.02
CA LEU A 177 -4.11 -17.96 4.31
C LEU A 177 -4.71 -19.00 5.25
N GLU A 178 -6.04 -19.10 5.32
CA GLU A 178 -6.73 -20.13 6.09
C GLU A 178 -6.38 -21.54 5.58
N ALA A 179 -6.42 -21.75 4.27
CA ALA A 179 -6.03 -23.02 3.65
C ALA A 179 -4.57 -23.39 3.93
N PHE A 180 -3.68 -22.40 3.99
CA PHE A 180 -2.28 -22.61 4.37
C PHE A 180 -2.14 -22.96 5.87
N GLY A 181 -2.89 -22.27 6.74
CA GLY A 181 -2.93 -22.53 8.18
C GLY A 181 -3.40 -23.95 8.53
N ILE A 182 -4.33 -24.51 7.75
CA ILE A 182 -4.75 -25.91 7.87
C ILE A 182 -3.57 -26.87 7.63
N THR A 183 -2.74 -26.62 6.61
CA THR A 183 -1.53 -27.43 6.37
C THR A 183 -0.54 -27.29 7.51
N ALA A 184 -0.34 -26.07 8.02
CA ALA A 184 0.59 -25.80 9.11
C ALA A 184 0.22 -26.51 10.43
N THR A 185 -1.06 -26.83 10.62
CA THR A 185 -1.58 -27.56 11.79
C THR A 185 -1.71 -29.08 11.56
N GLY A 186 -1.18 -29.60 10.45
CA GLY A 186 -1.16 -31.03 10.13
C GLY A 186 -2.38 -31.54 9.33
N GLY A 187 -3.26 -30.62 8.89
CA GLY A 187 -4.35 -30.92 7.97
C GLY A 187 -3.90 -30.96 6.49
N ARG A 188 -4.82 -31.30 5.59
CA ARG A 188 -4.58 -31.25 4.13
C ARG A 188 -5.12 -29.94 3.54
N GLY A 189 -4.28 -28.90 3.50
CA GLY A 189 -4.57 -27.61 2.86
C GLY A 189 -3.67 -27.35 1.64
N ILE A 190 -3.21 -26.09 1.48
CA ILE A 190 -2.22 -25.72 0.45
C ILE A 190 -0.79 -25.68 1.00
N THR A 191 0.22 -25.91 0.15
CA THR A 191 1.63 -25.79 0.55
C THR A 191 2.05 -24.32 0.68
N ARG A 192 3.21 -24.10 1.32
CA ARG A 192 3.81 -22.76 1.43
C ARG A 192 4.09 -22.15 0.07
N GLU A 193 4.72 -22.91 -0.82
CA GLU A 193 5.08 -22.44 -2.16
C GLU A 193 3.85 -22.04 -2.96
N ARG A 194 2.76 -22.80 -2.79
CA ARG A 194 1.47 -22.47 -3.41
C ARG A 194 0.87 -21.19 -2.83
N TYR A 195 0.89 -21.03 -1.51
CA TYR A 195 0.41 -19.81 -0.86
C TYR A 195 1.20 -18.58 -1.32
N GLU A 196 2.52 -18.65 -1.31
CA GLU A 196 3.40 -17.55 -1.77
C GLU A 196 3.14 -17.23 -3.26
N ALA A 197 2.94 -18.24 -4.12
CA ALA A 197 2.58 -18.04 -5.52
C ALA A 197 1.20 -17.39 -5.71
N GLU A 198 0.21 -17.76 -4.90
CA GLU A 198 -1.12 -17.13 -4.89
C GLU A 198 -1.06 -15.68 -4.41
N GLN A 199 -0.24 -15.38 -3.40
CA GLN A 199 0.03 -14.03 -2.90
C GLN A 199 0.68 -13.15 -3.98
N ASP A 200 1.70 -13.67 -4.68
CA ASP A 200 2.37 -12.96 -5.78
C ASP A 200 1.46 -12.76 -7.00
N ALA A 201 0.59 -13.74 -7.30
CA ALA A 201 -0.42 -13.59 -8.34
C ALA A 201 -1.43 -12.49 -7.99
N LEU A 202 -1.90 -12.46 -6.74
CA LEU A 202 -2.83 -11.46 -6.26
C LEU A 202 -2.21 -10.05 -6.27
N ARG A 203 -0.96 -9.91 -5.81
CA ARG A 203 -0.23 -8.64 -5.87
C ARG A 203 -0.15 -8.10 -7.30
N ARG A 204 0.20 -8.96 -8.27
CA ARG A 204 0.24 -8.60 -9.69
C ARG A 204 -1.13 -8.20 -10.22
N GLU A 205 -2.17 -8.95 -9.88
CA GLU A 205 -3.54 -8.64 -10.28
C GLU A 205 -3.98 -7.25 -9.81
N ILE A 206 -3.64 -6.85 -8.57
CA ILE A 206 -3.95 -5.51 -8.05
C ILE A 206 -3.29 -4.43 -8.92
N VAL A 207 -1.99 -4.59 -9.19
CA VAL A 207 -1.20 -3.65 -10.00
C VAL A 207 -1.75 -3.57 -11.44
N ASP A 208 -2.01 -4.73 -12.05
CA ASP A 208 -2.54 -4.83 -13.42
C ASP A 208 -3.94 -4.22 -13.52
N ASN A 209 -4.79 -4.42 -12.51
CA ASN A 209 -6.12 -3.82 -12.47
C ASN A 209 -6.06 -2.30 -12.44
N VAL A 210 -5.19 -1.74 -11.61
CA VAL A 210 -4.97 -0.28 -11.57
C VAL A 210 -4.39 0.21 -12.90
N GLY A 211 -3.40 -0.50 -13.45
CA GLY A 211 -2.84 -0.21 -14.77
C GLY A 211 -3.91 -0.17 -15.87
N TRP A 212 -4.88 -1.09 -15.83
CA TRP A 212 -6.02 -1.14 -16.74
C TRP A 212 -7.02 0.01 -16.50
N MET A 213 -7.21 0.46 -15.27
CA MET A 213 -8.12 1.56 -14.93
C MET A 213 -7.58 2.92 -15.34
N LYS A 214 -6.28 3.15 -15.23
CA LYS A 214 -5.63 4.42 -15.56
C LYS A 214 -6.04 5.05 -16.90
N PRO A 215 -5.88 4.38 -18.05
CA PRO A 215 -6.28 4.95 -19.34
C PRO A 215 -7.79 5.19 -19.43
N ARG A 216 -8.62 4.37 -18.76
CA ARG A 216 -10.09 4.55 -18.74
C ARG A 216 -10.49 5.79 -17.95
N ILE A 217 -9.87 6.01 -16.80
CA ILE A 217 -10.05 7.23 -16.01
C ILE A 217 -9.68 8.44 -16.87
N ILE A 218 -8.52 8.41 -17.54
CA ILE A 218 -8.11 9.50 -18.45
C ILE A 218 -9.14 9.71 -19.55
N SER A 219 -9.58 8.66 -20.27
CA SER A 219 -10.57 8.77 -21.35
C SER A 219 -11.89 9.37 -20.86
N GLU A 220 -12.40 8.93 -19.70
CA GLU A 220 -13.62 9.47 -19.12
C GLU A 220 -13.45 10.94 -18.68
N LEU A 221 -12.32 11.28 -18.06
CA LEU A 221 -12.02 12.67 -17.70
C LEU A 221 -11.97 13.57 -18.93
N LEU A 222 -11.33 13.15 -20.01
CA LEU A 222 -11.30 13.90 -21.25
C LEU A 222 -12.70 14.05 -21.85
N ARG A 223 -13.53 12.99 -21.82
CA ARG A 223 -14.90 13.02 -22.34
C ARG A 223 -15.80 14.01 -21.60
N ILE A 224 -15.72 14.08 -20.27
CA ILE A 224 -16.57 14.98 -19.47
C ILE A 224 -16.05 16.42 -19.39
N GLN A 225 -14.78 16.64 -19.75
CA GLN A 225 -14.13 17.95 -19.72
C GLN A 225 -13.97 18.58 -21.11
N ALA A 226 -14.32 17.86 -22.18
CA ALA A 226 -14.39 18.39 -23.54
C ALA A 226 -15.61 19.30 -23.71
#